data_AF-A0A524F037-F1
#
_entry.id   AF-A0A524F037-F1
#
_cell.length_a   1.000
_cell.length_b   1.000
_cell.length_c   1.000
_cell.angle_alpha   90.00
_cell.angle_beta   90.00
_cell.angle_gamma   90.00
#
_symmetry.space_group_name_H-M   'P 1'
#
loop_
_entity.id
_entity.type
_entity.pdbx_description
1 polymer ?
#
loop_
_entity_poly.entity_id
_entity_poly.type
_entity_poly.pdbx_seq_one_letter_code
_entity_poly.pdbx_strand_id
1 'polypeptide(L)'
;MADLELISTIFEGSLIFLIAIFLLLILIKLAKGKSKLKILVFWIFFFIFLAFLLVFTSRLTYYRLNVETYPDLIARWFLLRIGWYRFSFALIIISSYFSYLLKEAIFDSNRNKGMYSFLILFGIGGITFALATPSTEAASDTYYHLGIFLIVFLFVFIVYIEFIIKSTKLFRHIERTDKTYRSAILSLIIMAYCFISAMLMFVFDRVLITEPYSVFYYLADVSILVGIIFAYFGYVKPKA
;
A
#
# COMPACT_ATOMS: atom_id res chain seq x y z
N MET A 1 18.65 -16.86 12.56
CA MET A 1 17.44 -16.90 11.71
C MET A 1 16.17 -16.71 12.53
N ALA A 2 15.93 -17.50 13.58
CA ALA A 2 14.75 -17.34 14.46
C ALA A 2 14.58 -15.92 15.05
N ASP A 3 15.66 -15.25 15.43
CA ASP A 3 15.58 -13.89 15.99
C ASP A 3 15.13 -12.83 14.97
N LEU A 4 15.55 -12.96 13.70
CA LEU A 4 15.14 -12.03 12.62
C LEU A 4 13.68 -12.24 12.21
N GLU A 5 13.24 -13.50 12.17
CA GLU A 5 11.83 -13.85 11.93
C GLU A 5 10.92 -13.29 13.03
N LEU A 6 11.34 -13.41 14.30
CA LEU A 6 10.62 -12.86 15.43
C LEU A 6 10.55 -11.32 15.34
N ILE A 7 11.68 -10.65 15.09
CA ILE A 7 11.73 -9.18 14.94
C ILE A 7 10.79 -8.73 13.82
N SER A 8 10.85 -9.37 12.66
CA SER A 8 10.01 -9.04 11.52
C SER A 8 8.52 -9.28 11.81
N THR A 9 8.18 -10.37 12.50
CA THR A 9 6.79 -10.67 12.91
C THR A 9 6.25 -9.62 13.88
N ILE A 10 7.06 -9.19 14.86
CA ILE A 10 6.70 -8.13 15.80
C ILE A 10 6.51 -6.80 15.04
N PHE A 11 7.41 -6.50 14.10
CA PHE A 11 7.34 -5.26 13.33
C PHE A 11 6.08 -5.19 12.46
N GLU A 12 5.80 -6.23 11.66
CA GLU A 12 4.57 -6.34 10.87
C GLU A 12 3.32 -6.30 11.75
N GLY A 13 3.32 -7.01 12.88
CA GLY A 13 2.22 -6.97 13.84
C GLY A 13 1.97 -5.57 14.39
N SER A 14 3.03 -4.80 14.68
CA SER A 14 2.92 -3.42 15.13
C SER A 14 2.37 -2.49 14.05
N LEU A 15 2.76 -2.69 12.78
CA LEU A 15 2.20 -1.97 11.63
C LEU A 15 0.70 -2.23 11.48
N ILE A 16 0.29 -3.50 11.51
CA ILE A 16 -1.12 -3.90 11.42
C ILE A 16 -1.93 -3.26 12.55
N PHE A 17 -1.41 -3.31 13.78
CA PHE A 17 -2.05 -2.70 14.94
C PHE A 17 -2.21 -1.18 14.78
N LEU A 18 -1.17 -0.48 14.31
CA LEU A 18 -1.24 0.95 14.06
C LEU A 18 -2.26 1.30 12.96
N ILE A 19 -2.28 0.55 11.86
CA ILE A 19 -3.26 0.74 10.78
C ILE A 19 -4.68 0.50 11.30
N ALA A 20 -4.88 -0.50 12.16
CA ALA A 20 -6.18 -0.79 12.77
C ALA A 20 -6.67 0.36 13.66
N ILE A 21 -5.80 0.93 14.50
CA ILE A 21 -6.11 2.14 15.28
C ILE A 21 -6.50 3.28 14.32
N PHE A 22 -5.73 3.48 13.27
CA PHE A 22 -5.98 4.56 12.32
C PHE A 22 -7.34 4.39 11.60
N LEU A 23 -7.67 3.17 11.19
CA LEU A 23 -8.98 2.81 10.64
C LEU A 23 -10.11 3.08 11.62
N LEU A 24 -9.95 2.72 12.90
CA LEU A 24 -10.94 3.01 13.93
C LEU A 24 -11.18 4.53 14.06
N LEU A 25 -10.12 5.33 14.04
CA LEU A 25 -10.24 6.79 14.10
C LEU A 25 -10.97 7.37 12.86
N ILE A 26 -10.72 6.82 11.67
CA ILE A 26 -11.43 7.18 10.45
C ILE A 26 -12.91 6.79 10.56
N LEU A 27 -13.22 5.60 11.07
CA LEU A 27 -14.60 5.13 11.29
C LEU A 27 -15.36 6.04 12.25
N ILE A 28 -14.75 6.44 13.37
CA ILE A 28 -15.35 7.41 14.31
C ILE A 28 -15.66 8.73 13.59
N LYS A 29 -14.74 9.23 12.74
CA LYS A 29 -14.97 10.44 11.94
C LYS A 29 -16.07 10.30 10.89
N LEU A 30 -16.24 9.10 10.33
CA LEU A 30 -17.32 8.77 9.39
C LEU A 30 -18.67 8.71 10.09
N ALA A 31 -18.73 8.12 11.29
CA ALA A 31 -19.94 8.07 12.11
C ALA A 31 -20.47 9.47 12.47
N LYS A 32 -19.56 10.43 12.70
CA LYS A 32 -19.92 11.84 12.94
C LYS A 32 -20.41 12.61 11.71
N GLY A 33 -20.22 12.07 10.50
CA GLY A 33 -20.68 12.70 9.27
C GLY A 33 -20.00 12.14 8.03
N LYS A 34 -20.82 11.70 7.06
CA LYS A 34 -20.36 11.12 5.81
C LYS A 34 -19.89 12.22 4.86
N SER A 35 -18.64 12.15 4.43
CA SER A 35 -18.13 12.93 3.30
C SER A 35 -17.44 12.01 2.32
N LYS A 36 -17.51 12.34 1.03
CA LYS A 36 -16.85 11.57 -0.04
C LYS A 36 -15.36 11.36 0.26
N LEU A 37 -14.68 12.41 0.74
CA LEU A 37 -13.26 12.35 1.10
C LEU A 37 -12.98 11.35 2.23
N LYS A 38 -13.77 11.39 3.33
CA LYS A 38 -13.61 10.45 4.45
C LYS A 38 -13.83 9.00 4.02
N ILE A 39 -14.80 8.76 3.12
CA ILE A 39 -15.08 7.41 2.59
C ILE A 39 -13.90 6.91 1.75
N LEU A 40 -13.33 7.76 0.90
CA LEU A 40 -12.14 7.41 0.10
C LEU A 40 -10.94 7.11 1.01
N VAL A 41 -10.68 7.95 2.02
CA VAL A 41 -9.63 7.69 3.02
C VAL A 41 -9.86 6.36 3.73
N PHE A 42 -11.08 6.06 4.14
CA PHE A 42 -11.41 4.75 4.74
C PHE A 42 -11.05 3.59 3.80
N TRP A 43 -11.47 3.64 2.53
CA TRP A 43 -11.16 2.57 1.58
C TRP A 43 -9.66 2.40 1.34
N ILE A 44 -8.90 3.49 1.23
CA ILE A 44 -7.43 3.45 1.10
C ILE A 44 -6.82 2.64 2.25
N PHE A 45 -7.14 3.01 3.49
CA PHE A 45 -6.57 2.36 4.67
C PHE A 45 -7.15 0.96 4.92
N PHE A 46 -8.38 0.70 4.52
CA PHE A 46 -9.01 -0.62 4.64
C PHE A 46 -8.30 -1.64 3.74
N PHE A 47 -8.03 -1.26 2.49
CA PHE A 47 -7.30 -2.13 1.57
C PHE A 47 -5.83 -2.28 1.95
N ILE A 48 -5.18 -1.23 2.48
CA ILE A 48 -3.83 -1.34 3.06
C ILE A 48 -3.84 -2.33 4.24
N PHE A 49 -4.77 -2.18 5.18
CA PHE A 49 -4.91 -3.08 6.31
C PHE A 49 -5.07 -4.54 5.86
N LEU A 50 -5.96 -4.80 4.92
CA LEU A 50 -6.18 -6.15 4.40
C LEU A 50 -4.92 -6.69 3.68
N ALA A 51 -4.20 -5.83 2.94
CA ALA A 51 -2.94 -6.23 2.30
C ALA A 51 -1.90 -6.71 3.33
N PHE A 52 -1.70 -5.93 4.40
CA PHE A 52 -0.77 -6.29 5.48
C PHE A 52 -1.25 -7.50 6.29
N LEU A 53 -2.56 -7.61 6.54
CA LEU A 53 -3.13 -8.80 7.18
C LEU A 53 -2.82 -10.06 6.36
N LEU A 54 -2.95 -9.98 5.03
CA LEU A 54 -2.63 -11.11 4.15
C LEU A 54 -1.12 -11.44 4.15
N VAL A 55 -0.24 -10.43 4.15
CA VAL A 55 1.22 -10.63 4.32
C VAL A 55 1.52 -11.35 5.63
N PHE A 56 0.88 -10.93 6.72
CA PHE A 56 1.08 -11.55 8.02
C PHE A 56 0.56 -12.99 8.06
N THR A 57 -0.63 -13.24 7.51
CA THR A 57 -1.20 -14.60 7.44
C THR A 57 -0.43 -15.52 6.53
N SER A 58 0.18 -15.02 5.46
CA SER A 58 0.95 -15.84 4.52
C SER A 58 2.16 -16.47 5.20
N ARG A 59 2.79 -15.74 6.13
CA ARG A 59 3.90 -16.27 6.95
C ARG A 59 3.43 -17.35 7.92
N LEU A 60 2.29 -17.14 8.57
CA LEU A 60 1.73 -18.14 9.48
C LEU A 60 1.32 -19.43 8.76
N THR A 61 0.82 -19.32 7.52
CA THR A 61 0.25 -20.43 6.75
C THR A 61 1.29 -21.16 5.90
N TYR A 62 2.12 -20.44 5.15
CA TYR A 62 3.07 -21.02 4.18
C TYR A 62 4.13 -21.89 4.87
N TYR A 63 4.67 -21.45 6.01
CA TYR A 63 5.67 -22.22 6.75
C TYR A 63 5.09 -23.41 7.53
N ARG A 64 3.79 -23.42 7.82
CA ARG A 64 3.18 -24.44 8.70
C ARG A 64 2.34 -25.48 7.98
N LEU A 65 1.76 -25.15 6.81
CA LEU A 65 0.73 -26.00 6.19
C LEU A 65 1.22 -26.88 5.04
N ASN A 66 2.51 -26.86 4.71
CA ASN A 66 3.10 -27.62 3.60
C ASN A 66 2.17 -27.63 2.35
N VAL A 67 1.80 -26.42 1.91
CA VAL A 67 0.68 -26.11 1.01
C VAL A 67 0.74 -26.87 -0.32
N GLU A 68 1.92 -27.34 -0.73
CA GLU A 68 2.10 -28.17 -1.92
C GLU A 68 1.40 -29.52 -1.85
N THR A 69 1.19 -30.04 -0.64
CA THR A 69 0.55 -31.33 -0.38
C THR A 69 -0.97 -31.25 -0.26
N TYR A 70 -1.57 -30.05 -0.37
CA TYR A 70 -3.01 -29.88 -0.25
C TYR A 70 -3.74 -30.56 -1.43
N PRO A 71 -4.69 -31.48 -1.16
CA PRO A 71 -5.37 -32.25 -2.20
C PRO A 71 -6.43 -31.44 -2.98
N ASP A 72 -6.96 -30.37 -2.39
CA ASP A 72 -7.94 -29.49 -3.03
C ASP A 72 -7.25 -28.45 -3.94
N LEU A 73 -7.52 -28.52 -5.24
CA LEU A 73 -6.91 -27.67 -6.26
C LEU A 73 -7.25 -26.18 -6.08
N ILE A 74 -8.48 -25.85 -5.64
CA ILE A 74 -8.95 -24.47 -5.48
C ILE A 74 -8.36 -23.87 -4.21
N ALA A 75 -8.42 -24.59 -3.09
CA ALA A 75 -7.85 -24.16 -1.82
C ALA A 75 -6.33 -23.99 -1.96
N ARG A 76 -5.64 -24.94 -2.62
CA ARG A 76 -4.22 -24.83 -2.93
C ARG A 76 -3.93 -23.60 -3.78
N TRP A 77 -4.73 -23.33 -4.82
CA TRP A 77 -4.57 -22.13 -5.64
C TRP A 77 -4.65 -20.85 -4.79
N PHE A 78 -5.68 -20.73 -3.94
CA PHE A 78 -5.86 -19.57 -3.06
C PHE A 78 -4.71 -19.43 -2.04
N LEU A 79 -4.34 -20.51 -1.36
CA LEU A 79 -3.30 -20.49 -0.33
C LEU A 79 -1.94 -20.13 -0.91
N LEU A 80 -1.59 -20.58 -2.11
CA LEU A 80 -0.35 -20.19 -2.77
C LEU A 80 -0.31 -18.70 -3.12
N ARG A 81 -1.46 -18.10 -3.48
CA ARG A 81 -1.55 -16.67 -3.84
C ARG A 81 -1.49 -15.79 -2.59
N ILE A 82 -1.96 -16.28 -1.45
CA ILE A 82 -1.72 -15.67 -0.14
C ILE A 82 -0.24 -15.81 0.22
N GLY A 83 0.30 -17.04 0.18
CA GLY A 83 1.70 -17.40 0.46
C GLY A 83 2.72 -16.49 -0.23
N TRP A 84 2.47 -16.20 -1.50
CA TRP A 84 3.34 -15.39 -2.36
C TRP A 84 2.92 -13.91 -2.46
N TYR A 85 2.11 -13.42 -1.51
CA TYR A 85 1.71 -12.02 -1.38
C TYR A 85 0.93 -11.44 -2.58
N ARG A 86 0.45 -12.29 -3.50
CA ARG A 86 -0.22 -11.86 -4.75
C ARG A 86 -1.48 -11.05 -4.48
N PHE A 87 -2.30 -11.51 -3.53
CA PHE A 87 -3.48 -10.76 -3.11
C PHE A 87 -3.11 -9.44 -2.44
N SER A 88 -2.05 -9.40 -1.64
CA SER A 88 -1.57 -8.16 -1.02
C SER A 88 -1.20 -7.12 -2.09
N PHE A 89 -0.50 -7.50 -3.15
CA PHE A 89 -0.19 -6.59 -4.27
C PHE A 89 -1.44 -6.07 -4.97
N ALA A 90 -2.42 -6.94 -5.24
CA ALA A 90 -3.68 -6.52 -5.84
C ALA A 90 -4.40 -5.48 -4.97
N LEU A 91 -4.41 -5.68 -3.65
CA LEU A 91 -5.01 -4.75 -2.69
C LEU A 91 -4.26 -3.41 -2.61
N ILE A 92 -2.93 -3.41 -2.74
CA ILE A 92 -2.13 -2.17 -2.82
C ILE A 92 -2.45 -1.39 -4.10
N ILE A 93 -2.63 -2.05 -5.24
CA ILE A 93 -3.08 -1.41 -6.49
C ILE A 93 -4.46 -0.78 -6.29
N ILE A 94 -5.41 -1.52 -5.72
CA ILE A 94 -6.77 -1.02 -5.44
C ILE A 94 -6.72 0.18 -4.50
N SER A 95 -5.98 0.08 -3.39
CA SER A 95 -5.81 1.19 -2.44
C SER A 95 -5.22 2.44 -3.11
N SER A 96 -4.21 2.25 -3.96
CA SER A 96 -3.58 3.35 -4.70
C SER A 96 -4.54 3.99 -5.70
N TYR A 97 -5.40 3.20 -6.34
CA TYR A 97 -6.47 3.74 -7.19
C TYR A 97 -7.45 4.61 -6.38
N PHE A 98 -7.83 4.21 -5.16
CA PHE A 98 -8.63 5.07 -4.27
C PHE A 98 -7.88 6.35 -3.86
N SER A 99 -6.55 6.29 -3.70
CA SER A 99 -5.71 7.47 -3.48
C SER A 99 -5.75 8.44 -4.67
N TYR A 100 -5.74 7.92 -5.90
CA TYR A 100 -5.98 8.73 -7.10
C TYR A 100 -7.38 9.38 -7.09
N LEU A 101 -8.44 8.64 -6.73
CA LEU A 101 -9.78 9.20 -6.63
C LEU A 101 -9.87 10.28 -5.55
N LEU A 102 -9.15 10.11 -4.44
CA LEU A 102 -9.05 11.10 -3.36
C LEU A 102 -8.33 12.36 -3.85
N LYS A 103 -7.21 12.22 -4.56
CA LYS A 103 -6.51 13.33 -5.21
C LYS A 103 -7.44 14.13 -6.10
N GLU A 104 -8.17 13.46 -7.01
CA GLU A 104 -9.11 14.13 -7.90
C GLU A 104 -10.18 14.86 -7.09
N ALA A 105 -10.77 14.22 -6.07
CA ALA A 105 -11.78 14.84 -5.23
C ALA A 105 -11.30 16.06 -4.42
N ILE A 106 -9.99 16.18 -4.14
CA ILE A 106 -9.39 17.32 -3.43
C ILE A 106 -9.02 18.45 -4.39
N PHE A 107 -8.37 18.13 -5.51
CA PHE A 107 -7.69 19.13 -6.34
C PHE A 107 -8.41 19.48 -7.65
N ASP A 108 -9.16 18.55 -8.24
CA ASP A 108 -9.74 18.73 -9.58
C ASP A 108 -11.24 18.42 -9.58
N SER A 109 -12.08 19.44 -9.82
CA SER A 109 -13.51 19.21 -10.07
C SER A 109 -13.75 18.46 -11.39
N ASN A 110 -12.85 18.60 -12.36
CA ASN A 110 -12.93 17.97 -13.67
C ASN A 110 -11.93 16.82 -13.80
N ARG A 111 -12.46 15.59 -13.78
CA ARG A 111 -11.67 14.38 -13.89
C ARG A 111 -10.96 14.27 -15.24
N ASN A 112 -9.65 14.09 -15.24
CA ASN A 112 -8.91 13.77 -16.48
C ASN A 112 -9.29 12.35 -16.95
N LYS A 113 -10.19 12.29 -17.95
CA LYS A 113 -10.73 11.03 -18.49
C LYS A 113 -9.64 10.10 -19.02
N GLY A 114 -8.59 10.63 -19.64
CA GLY A 114 -7.49 9.84 -20.18
C GLY A 114 -6.69 9.15 -19.07
N MET A 115 -6.28 9.90 -18.05
CA MET A 115 -5.56 9.35 -16.89
C MET A 115 -6.43 8.34 -16.12
N TYR A 116 -7.72 8.64 -15.97
CA TYR A 116 -8.67 7.74 -15.31
C TYR A 116 -8.75 6.36 -16.01
N SER A 117 -8.96 6.36 -17.33
CA SER A 117 -9.03 5.12 -18.11
C SER A 117 -7.70 4.37 -18.12
N PHE A 118 -6.59 5.09 -18.25
CA PHE A 118 -5.24 4.51 -18.18
C PHE A 118 -5.01 3.79 -16.84
N LEU A 119 -5.31 4.43 -15.71
CA LEU A 119 -5.12 3.82 -14.39
C LEU A 119 -6.04 2.62 -14.16
N ILE A 120 -7.25 2.60 -14.70
CA ILE A 120 -8.12 1.42 -14.63
C ILE A 120 -7.53 0.26 -15.42
N LEU A 121 -7.15 0.50 -16.69
CA LEU A 121 -6.58 -0.55 -17.53
C LEU A 121 -5.26 -1.07 -16.97
N PHE A 122 -4.38 -0.17 -16.54
CA PHE A 122 -3.11 -0.53 -15.93
C PHE A 122 -3.29 -1.25 -14.60
N GLY A 123 -4.27 -0.83 -13.78
CA GLY A 123 -4.60 -1.49 -12.52
C GLY A 123 -5.18 -2.89 -12.71
N ILE A 124 -6.15 -3.06 -13.63
CA ILE A 124 -6.70 -4.38 -13.97
C ILE A 124 -5.62 -5.29 -14.55
N GLY A 125 -4.80 -4.76 -15.45
CA GLY A 125 -3.67 -5.49 -16.02
C GLY A 125 -2.66 -5.93 -14.96
N GLY A 126 -2.31 -5.03 -14.03
CA GLY A 126 -1.42 -5.33 -12.91
C GLY A 126 -1.98 -6.35 -11.92
N ILE A 127 -3.27 -6.25 -11.57
CA ILE A 127 -3.95 -7.24 -10.72
C ILE A 127 -4.01 -8.61 -11.42
N THR A 128 -4.41 -8.64 -12.69
CA THR A 128 -4.46 -9.87 -13.48
C THR A 128 -3.07 -10.49 -13.56
N PHE A 129 -2.04 -9.68 -13.86
CA PHE A 129 -0.66 -10.14 -13.88
C PHE A 129 -0.25 -10.70 -12.52
N ALA A 130 -0.54 -10.02 -11.41
CA ALA A 130 -0.22 -10.52 -10.07
C ALA A 130 -0.91 -11.85 -9.72
N LEU A 131 -2.12 -12.12 -10.24
CA LEU A 131 -2.90 -13.32 -9.89
C LEU A 131 -2.72 -14.49 -10.86
N ALA A 132 -2.30 -14.25 -12.10
CA ALA A 132 -2.33 -15.24 -13.20
C ALA A 132 -1.17 -16.25 -13.20
N THR A 133 -0.18 -16.16 -12.31
CA THR A 133 1.01 -17.03 -12.34
C THR A 133 0.63 -18.51 -12.14
N PRO A 134 1.13 -19.45 -12.96
CA PRO A 134 1.01 -20.88 -12.70
C PRO A 134 1.86 -21.29 -11.49
N SER A 135 1.32 -22.19 -10.66
CA SER A 135 1.85 -22.57 -9.35
C SER A 135 2.99 -23.60 -9.35
N THR A 136 3.59 -23.92 -10.49
CA THR A 136 4.29 -25.20 -10.67
C THR A 136 5.80 -25.16 -10.87
N GLU A 137 6.49 -24.01 -10.90
CA GLU A 137 7.95 -23.99 -11.08
C GLU A 137 8.67 -23.04 -10.11
N ALA A 138 9.26 -23.61 -9.07
CA ALA A 138 9.89 -22.92 -7.95
C ALA A 138 11.24 -22.23 -8.25
N ALA A 139 11.67 -22.14 -9.52
CA ALA A 139 12.99 -21.61 -9.88
C ALA A 139 12.99 -20.48 -10.94
N SER A 140 11.89 -20.26 -11.65
CA SER A 140 11.73 -19.13 -12.60
C SER A 140 11.11 -17.88 -11.95
N ASP A 141 10.87 -17.93 -10.63
CA ASP A 141 9.94 -17.05 -9.94
C ASP A 141 10.56 -15.68 -9.56
N THR A 142 11.88 -15.57 -9.36
CA THR A 142 12.50 -14.32 -8.88
C THR A 142 12.30 -13.13 -9.82
N TYR A 143 12.50 -13.32 -11.12
CA TYR A 143 12.26 -12.26 -12.12
C TYR A 143 10.78 -11.89 -12.23
N TYR A 144 9.91 -12.87 -12.05
CA TYR A 144 8.48 -12.67 -12.10
C TYR A 144 7.97 -11.92 -10.86
N HIS A 145 8.44 -12.28 -9.67
CA HIS A 145 8.25 -11.54 -8.43
C HIS A 145 8.73 -10.10 -8.59
N LEU A 146 9.95 -9.90 -9.08
CA LEU A 146 10.49 -8.57 -9.38
C LEU A 146 9.58 -7.80 -10.35
N GLY A 147 9.09 -8.46 -11.41
CA GLY A 147 8.13 -7.88 -12.35
C GLY A 147 6.84 -7.38 -11.69
N ILE A 148 6.29 -8.15 -10.74
CA ILE A 148 5.11 -7.72 -9.97
C ILE A 148 5.43 -6.53 -9.08
N PHE A 149 6.54 -6.57 -8.34
CA PHE A 149 6.97 -5.43 -7.51
C PHE A 149 7.18 -4.17 -8.36
N LEU A 150 7.77 -4.29 -9.55
CA LEU A 150 7.95 -3.18 -10.48
C LEU A 150 6.62 -2.63 -11.00
N ILE A 151 5.65 -3.48 -11.36
CA ILE A 151 4.33 -3.02 -11.81
C ILE A 151 3.60 -2.28 -10.68
N VAL A 152 3.61 -2.84 -9.47
CA VAL A 152 2.99 -2.20 -8.30
C VAL A 152 3.70 -0.88 -7.99
N PHE A 153 5.03 -0.85 -8.02
CA PHE A 153 5.84 0.35 -7.83
C PHE A 153 5.49 1.42 -8.86
N LEU A 154 5.46 1.09 -10.15
CA LEU A 154 5.10 2.04 -11.21
C LEU A 154 3.69 2.58 -11.03
N PHE A 155 2.74 1.72 -10.65
CA PHE A 155 1.36 2.14 -10.38
C PHE A 155 1.29 3.12 -9.21
N VAL A 156 1.91 2.78 -8.07
CA VAL A 156 2.01 3.63 -6.88
C VAL A 156 2.72 4.94 -7.23
N PHE A 157 3.83 4.87 -7.96
CA PHE A 157 4.61 6.03 -8.37
C PHE A 157 3.76 7.01 -9.18
N ILE A 158 3.09 6.55 -10.25
CA ILE A 158 2.25 7.41 -11.11
C ILE A 158 1.14 8.09 -10.29
N VAL A 159 0.48 7.36 -9.38
CA VAL A 159 -0.57 7.91 -8.54
C VAL A 159 -0.03 8.96 -7.56
N TYR A 160 1.00 8.61 -6.80
CA TYR A 160 1.47 9.44 -5.69
C TYR A 160 2.37 10.59 -6.16
N ILE A 161 3.06 10.49 -7.30
CA ILE A 161 3.86 11.60 -7.83
C ILE A 161 2.96 12.77 -8.24
N GLU A 162 1.84 12.51 -8.90
CA GLU A 162 0.86 13.56 -9.20
C GLU A 162 0.27 14.16 -7.92
N PHE A 163 -0.01 13.31 -6.92
CA PHE A 163 -0.47 13.76 -5.60
C PHE A 163 0.53 14.74 -4.97
N ILE A 164 1.83 14.42 -5.00
CA ILE A 164 2.91 15.26 -4.50
C ILE A 164 2.97 16.59 -5.25
N ILE A 165 2.92 16.56 -6.58
CA ILE A 165 3.00 17.77 -7.41
C ILE A 165 1.86 18.72 -7.07
N LYS A 166 0.62 18.23 -7.03
CA LYS A 166 -0.57 19.04 -6.73
C LYS A 166 -0.57 19.55 -5.29
N SER A 167 -0.22 18.70 -4.33
CA SER A 167 -0.11 19.09 -2.92
C SER A 167 0.96 20.14 -2.70
N THR A 168 2.11 20.03 -3.39
CA THR A 168 3.19 21.02 -3.31
C THR A 168 2.77 22.37 -3.89
N LYS A 169 2.05 22.36 -5.03
CA LYS A 169 1.45 23.59 -5.57
C LYS A 169 0.51 24.21 -4.54
N LEU A 170 -0.42 23.45 -3.97
CA LEU A 170 -1.35 23.96 -2.96
C LEU A 170 -0.62 24.53 -1.73
N PHE A 171 0.39 23.81 -1.21
CA PHE A 171 1.21 24.26 -0.09
C PHE A 171 1.88 25.63 -0.31
N ARG A 172 2.28 25.94 -1.55
CA ARG A 172 2.90 27.23 -1.90
C ARG A 172 1.90 28.38 -1.94
N HIS A 173 0.63 28.12 -2.23
CA HIS A 173 -0.41 29.14 -2.37
C HIS A 173 -1.15 29.44 -1.06
N ILE A 174 -1.06 28.57 -0.06
CA ILE A 174 -1.68 28.81 1.24
C ILE A 174 -0.91 29.89 2.00
N GLU A 175 -1.64 30.91 2.42
CA GLU A 175 -1.12 31.97 3.27
C GLU A 175 -0.44 31.38 4.52
N ARG A 176 0.68 32.00 4.95
CA ARG A 176 1.42 31.53 6.14
C ARG A 176 0.60 31.61 7.44
N THR A 177 -0.52 32.32 7.42
CA THR A 177 -1.47 32.49 8.52
C THR A 177 -2.24 31.20 8.82
N ASP A 178 -2.59 30.39 7.82
CA ASP A 178 -3.25 29.08 8.03
C ASP A 178 -2.23 27.95 8.26
N LYS A 179 -1.60 28.00 9.44
CA LYS A 179 -0.57 27.03 9.85
C LYS A 179 -1.09 25.59 9.90
N THR A 180 -2.35 25.40 10.29
CA THR A 180 -2.96 24.07 10.45
C THR A 180 -3.15 23.40 9.10
N TYR A 181 -3.75 24.10 8.13
CA TYR A 181 -3.99 23.54 6.80
C TYR A 181 -2.67 23.31 6.05
N ARG A 182 -1.72 24.25 6.17
CA ARG A 182 -0.39 24.13 5.59
C ARG A 182 0.39 22.93 6.15
N SER A 183 0.32 22.68 7.46
CA SER A 183 0.94 21.52 8.10
C SER A 183 0.28 20.20 7.67
N ALA A 184 -1.05 20.19 7.50
CA ALA A 184 -1.77 19.03 7.00
C ALA A 184 -1.30 18.64 5.58
N ILE A 185 -1.21 19.60 4.67
CA ILE A 185 -0.75 19.34 3.29
C ILE A 185 0.70 18.90 3.24
N LEU A 186 1.57 19.50 4.06
CA LEU A 186 2.96 19.02 4.18
C LEU A 186 3.01 17.56 4.64
N SER A 187 2.15 17.19 5.59
CA SER A 187 2.05 15.82 6.06
C SER A 187 1.62 14.88 4.93
N LEU A 188 0.68 15.29 4.09
CA LEU A 188 0.27 14.50 2.92
C LEU A 188 1.38 14.36 1.86
N ILE A 189 2.19 15.39 1.66
CA ILE A 189 3.36 15.33 0.77
C ILE A 189 4.35 14.29 1.30
N ILE A 190 4.69 14.36 2.60
CA ILE A 190 5.64 13.42 3.23
C ILE A 190 5.11 11.99 3.17
N MET A 191 3.82 11.79 3.48
CA MET A 191 3.16 10.49 3.35
C MET A 191 3.31 9.90 1.94
N ALA A 192 3.07 10.70 0.90
CA ALA A 192 3.18 10.23 -0.48
C ALA A 192 4.61 9.84 -0.85
N TYR A 193 5.62 10.62 -0.43
CA TYR A 193 7.03 10.25 -0.60
C TYR A 193 7.37 8.94 0.12
N CYS A 194 6.89 8.76 1.34
CA CYS A 194 7.08 7.56 2.12
C CYS A 194 6.51 6.31 1.44
N PHE A 195 5.32 6.38 0.85
CA PHE A 195 4.72 5.22 0.15
C PHE A 195 5.42 4.89 -1.17
N ILE A 196 5.88 5.90 -1.92
CA ILE A 196 6.74 5.67 -3.10
C ILE A 196 8.06 5.02 -2.68
N SER A 197 8.69 5.57 -1.64
CA SER A 197 9.95 5.06 -1.09
C SER A 197 9.81 3.61 -0.64
N ALA A 198 8.73 3.27 0.09
CA ALA A 198 8.48 1.90 0.53
C ALA A 198 8.46 0.90 -0.63
N MET A 199 7.73 1.22 -1.69
CA MET A 199 7.67 0.34 -2.87
C MET A 199 9.03 0.25 -3.60
N LEU A 200 9.77 1.36 -3.68
CA LEU A 200 11.12 1.35 -4.25
C LEU A 200 12.09 0.47 -3.43
N MET A 201 12.01 0.54 -2.09
CA MET A 201 12.83 -0.29 -1.21
C MET A 201 12.48 -1.77 -1.37
N PHE A 202 11.20 -2.13 -1.52
CA PHE A 202 10.82 -3.51 -1.85
C PHE A 202 11.33 -3.96 -3.22
N VAL A 203 11.39 -3.08 -4.22
CA VAL A 203 12.03 -3.41 -5.51
C VAL A 203 13.52 -3.68 -5.30
N PHE A 204 14.25 -2.84 -4.55
CA PHE A 204 15.66 -3.07 -4.28
C PHE A 204 15.93 -4.35 -3.48
N ASP A 205 15.09 -4.65 -2.49
CA ASP A 205 15.12 -5.91 -1.74
C ASP A 205 15.07 -7.12 -2.69
N ARG A 206 14.21 -7.05 -3.72
CA ARG A 206 14.06 -8.12 -4.71
C ARG A 206 15.14 -8.17 -5.78
N VAL A 207 15.78 -7.04 -6.09
CA VAL A 207 16.92 -7.00 -7.03
C VAL A 207 18.18 -7.58 -6.39
N LEU A 208 18.40 -7.30 -5.10
CA LEU A 208 19.67 -7.63 -4.47
C LEU A 208 19.76 -9.10 -4.01
N ILE A 209 18.63 -9.80 -3.82
CA ILE A 209 18.51 -11.27 -3.60
C ILE A 209 19.62 -11.83 -2.69
N THR A 210 20.04 -11.11 -1.65
CA THR A 210 21.18 -11.53 -0.84
C THR A 210 20.73 -12.33 0.38
N GLU A 211 19.60 -11.99 0.99
CA GLU A 211 19.09 -12.64 2.21
C GLU A 211 17.56 -12.50 2.34
N PRO A 212 16.88 -13.38 3.12
CA PRO A 212 15.44 -13.31 3.35
C PRO A 212 14.97 -12.01 4.05
N TYR A 213 15.88 -11.26 4.69
CA TYR A 213 15.60 -10.01 5.39
C TYR A 213 16.69 -8.97 5.12
N SER A 214 16.62 -8.27 3.98
CA SER A 214 17.59 -7.22 3.69
C SER A 214 17.29 -5.93 4.48
N VAL A 215 18.29 -5.04 4.57
CA VAL A 215 18.09 -3.70 5.12
C VAL A 215 16.97 -2.95 4.38
N PHE A 216 16.79 -3.19 3.08
CA PHE A 216 15.75 -2.55 2.28
C PHE A 216 14.35 -3.00 2.68
N TYR A 217 14.16 -4.26 3.08
CA TYR A 217 12.89 -4.73 3.62
C TYR A 217 12.49 -3.93 4.87
N TYR A 218 13.39 -3.77 5.84
CA TYR A 218 13.11 -2.98 7.04
C TYR A 218 12.95 -1.47 6.76
N LEU A 219 13.71 -0.92 5.80
CA LEU A 219 13.54 0.48 5.38
C LEU A 219 12.20 0.73 4.70
N ALA A 220 11.67 -0.26 3.96
CA ALA A 220 10.34 -0.18 3.36
C ALA A 220 9.27 -0.08 4.45
N ASP A 221 9.37 -0.95 5.44
CA ASP A 221 8.49 -1.03 6.60
C ASP A 221 8.53 0.25 7.47
N VAL A 222 9.72 0.80 7.73
CA VAL A 222 9.87 2.11 8.39
C VAL A 222 9.26 3.23 7.55
N SER A 223 9.45 3.20 6.23
CA SER A 223 8.82 4.19 5.33
C SER A 223 7.28 4.10 5.41
N ILE A 224 6.71 2.90 5.44
CA ILE A 224 5.27 2.69 5.63
C ILE A 224 4.80 3.25 6.97
N LEU A 225 5.51 2.95 8.06
CA LEU A 225 5.20 3.44 9.40
C LEU A 225 5.13 4.96 9.45
N VAL A 226 6.20 5.62 8.95
CA VAL A 226 6.28 7.08 8.87
C VAL A 226 5.16 7.62 7.98
N GLY A 227 4.89 6.99 6.85
CA GLY A 227 3.79 7.34 5.95
C GLY A 227 2.43 7.33 6.64
N ILE A 228 2.11 6.29 7.40
CA ILE A 228 0.84 6.17 8.14
C ILE A 228 0.73 7.28 9.21
N ILE A 229 1.80 7.56 9.95
CA ILE A 229 1.82 8.63 10.96
C ILE A 229 1.54 9.99 10.30
N PHE A 230 2.16 10.29 9.17
CA PHE A 230 1.90 11.53 8.44
C PHE A 230 0.52 11.55 7.78
N ALA A 231 -0.03 10.40 7.37
CA ALA A 231 -1.42 10.30 6.94
C ALA A 231 -2.40 10.68 8.05
N TYR A 232 -2.10 10.32 9.30
CA TYR A 232 -2.88 10.77 10.46
C TYR A 232 -2.87 12.28 10.60
N PHE A 233 -1.69 12.90 10.52
CA PHE A 233 -1.58 14.35 10.59
C PHE A 233 -2.21 15.08 9.39
N GLY A 234 -2.25 14.45 8.23
CA GLY A 234 -2.82 15.02 7.00
C GLY A 234 -4.34 14.85 6.85
N TYR A 235 -4.89 13.68 7.21
CA TYR A 235 -6.32 13.37 6.99
C TYR A 235 -7.17 13.40 8.26
N VAL A 236 -6.62 13.02 9.42
CA VAL A 236 -7.42 12.76 10.64
C VAL A 236 -7.22 13.82 11.72
N LYS A 237 -6.01 14.34 11.95
CA LYS A 237 -5.82 15.39 12.95
C LYS A 237 -6.44 16.75 12.59
N PRO A 238 -6.46 17.22 11.33
CA PRO A 238 -6.97 18.54 11.02
C PRO A 238 -8.44 18.66 11.45
N LYS A 239 -8.72 19.66 12.29
CA LYS A 239 -10.07 20.09 12.62
C LYS A 239 -10.55 20.94 11.44
N ALA A 240 -11.19 20.29 10.48
CA ALA A 240 -12.09 20.96 9.56
C ALA A 240 -13.46 21.05 10.23
#